data_AF-A0A7C6SN70-F1
#
_entry.id   AF-A0A7C6SN70-F1
#
_cell.length_a   1.000
_cell.length_b   1.000
_cell.length_c   1.000
_cell.angle_alpha   90.00
_cell.angle_beta   90.00
_cell.angle_gamma   90.00
#
_symmetry.space_group_name_H-M   'P 1'
#
loop_
_entity.id
_entity.type
_entity.pdbx_description
1 polymer ?
#
loop_
_entity_poly.entity_id
_entity_poly.type
_entity_poly.pdbx_seq_one_letter_code
_entity_poly.pdbx_strand_id
1 'polypeptide(L)'
;MRKFCVIFTVLAILLTLLFSTSIVSSAKSFDYSTALKYSIYFYDANKCGPEAGDDNFFDWRGPCHTTDGSEKGLDLTGGFHDA
;
A
#
# COMPACT_ATOMS: atom_id res chain seq x y z
N MET A 1 -50.55 -8.98 -38.14
CA MET A 1 -49.62 -7.88 -37.77
C MET A 1 -49.41 -7.78 -36.26
N ARG A 2 -50.45 -7.52 -35.43
CA ARG A 2 -50.32 -7.40 -33.96
C ARG A 2 -49.60 -8.56 -33.27
N LYS A 3 -49.91 -9.82 -33.64
CA LYS A 3 -49.29 -11.02 -33.06
C LYS A 3 -47.80 -11.17 -33.41
N PHE A 4 -47.41 -10.75 -34.62
CA PHE A 4 -46.01 -10.77 -35.07
C PHE A 4 -45.18 -9.70 -34.35
N CYS A 5 -45.75 -8.52 -34.10
CA CYS A 5 -45.09 -7.50 -33.27
C CYS A 5 -44.85 -7.99 -31.84
N VAL A 6 -45.81 -8.69 -31.23
CA VAL A 6 -45.67 -9.21 -29.85
C VAL A 6 -44.54 -10.25 -29.78
N ILE A 7 -44.49 -11.21 -30.71
CA ILE A 7 -43.44 -12.23 -30.74
C ILE A 7 -42.06 -11.59 -30.92
N PHE A 8 -41.96 -10.61 -31.81
CA PHE A 8 -40.71 -9.87 -32.03
C PHE A 8 -40.25 -9.12 -30.77
N THR A 9 -41.17 -8.45 -30.06
CA THR A 9 -40.85 -7.76 -28.80
C THR A 9 -40.40 -8.71 -27.70
N VAL A 10 -41.02 -9.90 -27.59
CA VAL A 10 -40.63 -10.89 -26.58
C VAL A 10 -39.25 -11.48 -26.88
N LEU A 11 -38.96 -11.79 -28.14
CA LEU A 11 -37.65 -12.30 -28.57
C LEU A 11 -36.55 -11.27 -28.36
N ALA A 12 -36.81 -9.99 -28.62
CA ALA A 12 -35.85 -8.91 -28.37
C ALA A 12 -35.52 -8.78 -26.87
N ILE A 13 -36.54 -8.83 -26.00
CA ILE A 13 -36.34 -8.79 -24.54
C ILE A 13 -35.53 -10.02 -24.07
N LEU A 14 -35.86 -11.21 -24.57
CA LEU A 14 -35.16 -12.44 -24.22
C LEU A 14 -33.69 -12.41 -24.67
N LEU A 15 -33.42 -11.83 -25.85
CA LEU A 15 -32.06 -11.64 -26.36
C LEU A 15 -31.27 -10.67 -25.49
N THR A 16 -31.86 -9.55 -25.05
CA THR A 16 -31.18 -8.59 -24.16
C THR A 16 -30.83 -9.16 -22.79
N LEU A 17 -31.62 -10.11 -22.28
CA LEU A 17 -31.33 -10.82 -21.02
C LEU A 17 -30.15 -11.79 -21.14
N LEU A 18 -29.90 -12.35 -22.34
CA LEU A 18 -28.78 -13.25 -22.60
C LEU A 18 -27.43 -12.53 -22.75
N PHE A 19 -27.43 -11.22 -23.03
CA PHE A 19 -26.22 -10.40 -23.20
C PHE A 19 -25.84 -9.53 -21.99
N SER A 20 -26.46 -9.77 -20.82
CA SER A 20 -26.06 -9.12 -19.57
C SER A 20 -24.78 -9.78 -19.02
N THR A 21 -23.65 -9.63 -19.72
CA THR A 21 -22.34 -9.92 -19.12
C THR A 21 -21.99 -8.77 -18.20
N SER A 22 -22.20 -9.00 -16.91
CA SER A 22 -21.64 -8.17 -15.85
C SER A 22 -20.11 -8.15 -16.04
N ILE A 23 -19.56 -7.08 -16.61
CA ILE A 23 -18.14 -6.78 -16.43
C ILE A 23 -18.02 -6.34 -14.97
N VAL A 24 -17.90 -7.30 -14.07
CA VAL A 24 -17.44 -7.02 -12.72
C VAL A 24 -15.96 -6.69 -12.85
N SER A 25 -15.67 -5.41 -13.10
CA SER A 25 -14.35 -4.87 -12.83
C SER A 25 -14.21 -4.89 -11.31
N SER A 26 -13.59 -5.94 -10.77
CA SER A 26 -13.13 -5.89 -9.39
C SER A 26 -12.26 -4.66 -9.26
N ALA A 27 -12.57 -3.79 -8.29
CA ALA A 27 -11.61 -2.78 -7.86
C ALA A 27 -10.28 -3.50 -7.64
N LYS A 28 -9.19 -2.95 -8.20
CA LYS A 28 -7.85 -3.52 -8.09
C LYS A 28 -7.58 -3.73 -6.59
N SER A 29 -7.50 -4.98 -6.14
CA SER A 29 -7.21 -5.29 -4.74
C SER A 29 -5.82 -4.76 -4.43
N PHE A 30 -5.69 -3.95 -3.38
CA PHE A 30 -4.39 -3.50 -2.92
C PHE A 30 -3.71 -4.60 -2.10
N ASP A 31 -2.41 -4.79 -2.31
CA ASP A 31 -1.60 -5.68 -1.48
C ASP A 31 -1.25 -4.98 -0.16
N TYR A 32 -2.19 -5.02 0.79
CA TYR A 32 -2.01 -4.44 2.12
C TYR A 32 -0.92 -5.14 2.94
N SER A 33 -0.61 -6.41 2.64
CA SER A 33 0.48 -7.13 3.30
C SER A 33 1.83 -6.50 2.94
N THR A 34 2.07 -6.25 1.66
CA THR A 34 3.29 -5.58 1.21
C THR A 34 3.32 -4.11 1.66
N ALA A 35 2.18 -3.41 1.62
CA ALA A 35 2.10 -2.04 2.10
C ALA A 35 2.48 -1.93 3.59
N LEU A 36 1.94 -2.81 4.44
CA LEU A 36 2.29 -2.86 5.86
C LEU A 36 3.78 -3.14 6.06
N LYS A 37 4.32 -4.15 5.37
CA LYS A 37 5.76 -4.49 5.46
C LYS A 37 6.65 -3.28 5.16
N TYR A 38 6.41 -2.57 4.07
CA TYR A 38 7.21 -1.41 3.71
C TYR A 38 6.96 -0.19 4.59
N SER A 39 5.74 -0.02 5.11
CA SER A 39 5.47 1.03 6.11
C SER A 39 6.26 0.83 7.40
N ILE A 40 6.61 -0.41 7.76
CA ILE A 40 7.47 -0.70 8.90
C ILE A 40 8.94 -0.47 8.52
N TYR A 41 9.39 -0.95 7.36
CA TYR A 41 10.77 -0.73 6.89
C TYR A 41 11.12 0.76 6.78
N PHE A 42 10.16 1.64 6.52
CA PHE A 42 10.39 3.08 6.53
C PHE A 42 11.13 3.57 7.79
N TYR A 43 10.81 3.04 8.97
CA TYR A 43 11.47 3.45 10.22
C TYR A 43 12.96 3.07 10.25
N ASP A 44 13.35 1.96 9.62
CA ASP A 44 14.76 1.56 9.50
C ASP A 44 15.57 2.57 8.67
N ALA A 45 14.96 3.26 7.70
CA ALA A 45 15.63 4.32 6.93
C ALA A 45 15.93 5.57 7.77
N ASN A 46 15.28 5.72 8.93
CA ASN A 46 15.33 6.93 9.74
C ASN A 46 15.93 6.71 11.14
N LYS A 47 16.24 5.47 11.56
CA LYS A 47 16.95 5.19 12.83
C LYS A 47 18.15 6.12 13.04
N CYS A 48 18.31 6.73 14.21
CA CYS A 48 19.43 7.60 14.54
C CYS A 48 20.31 6.96 15.63
N GLY A 49 21.54 7.44 15.82
CA GLY A 49 22.44 6.99 16.88
C GLY A 49 23.51 5.99 16.42
N PRO A 50 24.35 5.54 17.38
CA PRO A 50 25.45 4.62 17.10
C PRO A 50 24.97 3.26 16.57
N GLU A 51 23.79 2.81 17.00
CA GLU A 51 23.19 1.52 16.64
C GLU A 51 22.27 1.61 15.41
N ALA A 52 22.28 2.74 14.68
CA ALA A 52 21.34 2.96 13.57
C ALA A 52 21.45 1.93 12.43
N GLY A 53 22.61 1.29 12.27
CA GLY A 53 22.83 0.20 11.30
C GLY A 53 22.53 -1.21 11.84
N ASP A 54 22.26 -1.36 13.14
CA ASP A 54 22.04 -2.67 13.75
C ASP A 54 20.62 -3.16 13.48
N ASP A 55 20.50 -4.44 13.09
CA ASP A 55 19.25 -5.08 12.66
C ASP A 55 18.42 -4.15 11.75
N ASN A 56 19.09 -3.56 10.76
CA ASN A 56 18.52 -2.63 9.81
C ASN A 56 18.30 -3.33 8.47
N PHE A 57 17.10 -3.21 7.90
CA PHE A 57 16.78 -3.74 6.58
C PHE A 57 17.64 -3.15 5.47
N PHE A 58 18.14 -1.92 5.63
CA PHE A 58 18.89 -1.19 4.62
C PHE A 58 20.41 -1.25 4.87
N ASP A 59 21.14 -1.84 3.94
CA ASP A 59 22.61 -1.99 3.97
C ASP A 59 23.38 -0.65 3.83
N TRP A 60 22.70 0.39 3.34
CA TRP A 60 23.27 1.73 3.18
C TRP A 60 23.10 2.63 4.42
N ARG A 61 22.40 2.16 5.47
CA ARG A 61 22.34 2.85 6.77
C ARG A 61 23.50 2.40 7.65
N GLY A 62 23.91 3.29 8.55
CA GLY A 62 24.97 3.05 9.52
C GLY A 62 24.94 4.06 10.66
N PRO A 63 25.92 4.00 11.58
CA PRO A 63 26.00 4.89 12.73
C PRO A 63 25.96 6.38 12.32
N CYS A 64 25.16 7.18 13.02
CA CYS A 64 25.08 8.62 12.79
C CYS A 64 24.77 9.37 14.10
N HIS A 65 25.11 10.66 14.18
CA HIS A 65 24.83 11.53 15.33
C HIS A 65 25.23 10.91 16.69
N THR A 66 26.41 10.30 16.75
CA THR A 66 26.84 9.43 17.87
C THR A 66 27.25 10.20 19.13
N THR A 67 27.05 11.51 19.17
CA THR A 67 27.45 12.38 20.28
C THR A 67 26.36 13.38 20.68
N ASP A 68 25.13 13.14 20.26
CA ASP A 68 23.99 14.02 20.58
C ASP A 68 23.80 14.11 22.10
N GLY A 69 23.71 15.35 22.61
CA GLY A 69 23.57 15.65 24.04
C GLY A 69 24.89 15.81 24.81
N SER A 70 26.04 15.54 24.18
CA SER A 70 27.35 15.62 24.82
C SER A 70 27.67 17.01 25.40
N GLU A 71 27.19 18.08 24.78
CA GLU A 71 27.30 19.46 25.25
C GLU A 71 26.55 19.73 26.57
N LYS A 72 25.62 18.85 26.94
CA LYS A 72 24.90 18.84 28.21
C LYS A 72 25.35 17.72 29.15
N GLY A 73 26.33 16.90 28.73
CA GLY A 73 26.74 15.71 29.47
C GLY A 73 25.62 14.66 29.55
N LEU A 74 24.72 14.63 28.57
CA LEU A 74 23.62 13.68 28.46
C LEU A 74 23.84 12.78 27.25
N ASP A 75 23.36 11.54 27.34
CA ASP A 75 23.21 10.69 26.16
C ASP A 75 21.82 10.92 25.58
N LEU A 76 21.77 11.60 24.43
CA LEU A 76 20.56 11.83 23.65
C LEU A 76 20.65 11.14 22.28
N THR A 77 21.51 10.13 22.15
CA THR A 77 21.60 9.33 20.92
C THR A 77 20.40 8.38 20.79
N GLY A 78 20.15 7.88 19.57
CA GLY A 78 19.01 7.00 19.29
C GLY A 78 17.82 7.74 18.67
N GLY A 79 16.66 7.08 18.63
CA GLY A 79 15.44 7.64 18.05
C GLY A 79 15.43 7.62 16.51
N PHE A 80 14.74 8.58 15.90
CA PHE A 80 14.53 8.64 14.44
C PHE A 80 14.67 10.08 13.91
N HIS A 81 15.21 10.23 12.71
CA HIS A 81 15.15 11.48 11.94
C HIS A 81 13.73 11.77 11.48
N ASP A 82 13.33 13.05 11.51
CA ASP A 82 11.95 13.49 11.23
C ASP A 82 11.57 13.35 9.74
N ALA A 83 12.35 13.95 8.84
CA ALA A 83 12.15 13.92 7.38
C ALA A 83 13.43 14.23 6.60
#